data_AF-A0A821UBI6-F1
#
_entry.id   AF-A0A821UBI6-F1
#
_cell.length_a   1.000
_cell.length_b   1.000
_cell.length_c   1.000
_cell.angle_alpha   90.00
_cell.angle_beta   90.00
_cell.angle_gamma   90.00
#
_symmetry.space_group_name_H-M   'P 1'
#
loop_
_entity.id
_entity.type
_entity.pdbx_description
1 polymer ?
#
loop_
_entity_poly.entity_id
_entity_poly.type
_entity_poly.pdbx_seq_one_letter_code
_entity_poly.pdbx_strand_id
1 'polypeptide(L)' 'LPATVRPVDALYWSNDSHWSFALEGYGGYGSVKPSDNTNIYIPRGVWLVIDYPLPRIRSLRIDGVL' A
#
# COMPACT_ATOMS: atom_id res chain seq x y z
N LEU A 1 -20.13 4.91 -10.87
CA LEU A 1 -20.22 3.43 -10.85
C LEU A 1 -18.98 2.92 -10.14
N PRO A 2 -19.07 1.99 -9.18
CA PRO A 2 -17.88 1.33 -8.67
C PRO A 2 -17.18 0.64 -9.85
N ALA A 3 -15.86 0.82 -9.98
CA ALA A 3 -15.10 0.20 -11.06
C ALA A 3 -15.24 -1.33 -10.95
N THR A 4 -15.85 -1.96 -11.95
CA THR A 4 -16.08 -3.42 -11.98
C THR A 4 -14.81 -4.21 -12.24
N VAL A 5 -13.70 -3.54 -12.55
CA VAL A 5 -12.43 -4.13 -12.96
C VAL A 5 -11.33 -3.59 -12.05
N ARG A 6 -10.51 -4.50 -11.50
CA ARG A 6 -9.30 -4.14 -10.76
C ARG A 6 -8.35 -3.40 -11.72
N PRO A 7 -7.87 -2.19 -11.37
CA PRO A 7 -6.98 -1.45 -12.24
C PRO A 7 -5.69 -2.23 -12.57
N VAL A 8 -5.16 -1.98 -13.77
CA VAL A 8 -3.94 -2.64 -14.28
C VAL A 8 -2.71 -2.23 -13.47
N ASP A 9 -2.74 -1.04 -12.87
CA ASP A 9 -1.71 -0.40 -12.07
C ASP A 9 -1.89 -0.60 -10.55
N ALA A 10 -2.61 -1.64 -10.15
CA ALA A 10 -2.76 -1.97 -8.74
C ALA A 10 -1.41 -2.35 -8.11
N LEU A 11 -1.19 -1.86 -6.89
CA LEU A 11 -0.03 -2.15 -6.08
C LEU A 11 -0.27 -3.43 -5.29
N TYR A 12 0.57 -4.42 -5.52
CA TYR A 12 0.55 -5.69 -4.81
C TYR A 12 1.44 -5.63 -3.57
N TRP A 13 0.89 -6.01 -2.42
CA TRP A 13 1.59 -5.97 -1.14
C TRP A 13 2.89 -6.77 -1.15
N SER A 14 2.88 -7.92 -1.83
CA SER A 14 4.04 -8.82 -1.96
C SER A 14 5.21 -8.26 -2.76
N ASN A 15 5.00 -7.21 -3.57
CA ASN A 15 6.01 -6.69 -4.49
C ASN A 15 6.69 -5.44 -3.93
N ASP A 16 7.93 -5.58 -3.48
CA ASP A 16 8.77 -4.51 -2.92
C ASP A 16 8.87 -3.27 -3.83
N SER A 17 8.96 -3.47 -5.15
CA SER A 17 9.06 -2.36 -6.12
C SER A 17 7.80 -1.49 -6.20
N HIS A 18 6.64 -2.05 -5.87
CA HIS A 18 5.37 -1.32 -5.81
C HIS A 18 5.30 -0.34 -4.65
N TRP A 19 6.21 -0.42 -3.68
CA TRP A 19 6.26 0.50 -2.54
C TRP A 19 7.10 1.77 -2.78
N SER A 20 7.61 1.95 -4.00
CA SER A 20 8.40 3.13 -4.41
C SER A 20 7.71 4.48 -4.22
N PHE A 21 6.38 4.53 -4.11
CA PHE A 21 5.61 5.75 -3.85
C PHE A 21 5.63 6.20 -2.38
N ALA A 22 6.08 5.33 -1.46
CA ALA A 22 6.00 5.60 -0.03
C ALA A 22 6.88 6.79 0.37
N LEU A 23 6.36 7.61 1.27
CA LEU A 23 7.05 8.81 1.78
C LEU A 23 8.02 8.44 2.91
N GLU A 24 9.05 9.25 3.10
CA GLU A 24 9.96 9.10 4.26
C GLU A 24 9.17 9.09 5.57
N GLY A 25 9.49 8.14 6.46
CA GLY A 25 8.76 7.92 7.71
C GLY A 25 7.55 6.97 7.63
N TYR A 26 7.18 6.52 6.44
CA TYR A 26 6.18 5.45 6.23
C TYR A 26 6.84 4.14 5.79
N GLY A 27 6.21 3.02 6.15
CA GLY A 27 6.55 1.70 5.61
C GLY A 27 6.39 1.70 4.10
N GLY A 28 7.34 1.08 3.40
CA GLY A 28 7.44 1.18 1.95
C GLY A 28 8.64 2.01 1.48
N TYR A 29 9.08 2.99 2.28
CA TYR A 29 10.12 3.95 1.87
C TYR A 29 11.42 3.24 1.48
N GLY A 30 12.00 3.66 0.36
CA GLY A 30 13.17 3.01 -0.23
C GLY A 30 12.85 1.74 -1.03
N SER A 31 11.59 1.56 -1.47
CA SER A 31 11.15 0.37 -2.22
C SER A 31 11.32 -0.93 -1.44
N VAL A 32 11.02 -0.87 -0.13
CA VAL A 32 11.06 -2.02 0.78
C VAL A 32 9.66 -2.25 1.30
N LYS A 33 9.16 -3.48 1.18
CA LYS A 33 7.84 -3.84 1.71
C LYS A 33 7.69 -3.48 3.20
N PRO A 34 6.53 -2.94 3.62
CA PRO A 34 6.27 -2.62 5.02
C PRO A 34 6.44 -3.82 5.94
N SER A 35 7.09 -3.58 7.08
CA SER A 35 7.35 -4.56 8.14
C SER A 35 6.47 -4.30 9.38
N ASP A 36 6.62 -5.15 10.40
CA ASP A 36 5.89 -5.01 11.66
C ASP A 36 6.09 -3.63 12.31
N ASN A 37 5.02 -3.12 12.92
CA ASN A 37 4.91 -1.85 13.62
C ASN A 37 5.24 -0.60 12.78
N THR A 38 5.15 -0.69 11.46
CA THR A 38 5.30 0.47 10.56
C THR A 38 3.99 1.25 10.38
N ASN A 39 4.10 2.55 10.11
CA ASN A 39 2.96 3.38 9.68
C ASN A 39 2.83 3.27 8.17
N ILE A 40 1.63 3.09 7.65
CA ILE A 40 1.39 2.97 6.20
C ILE A 40 0.49 4.10 5.73
N TYR A 41 0.89 4.73 4.63
CA TYR A 41 0.12 5.74 3.94
C TYR A 41 -0.13 5.31 2.50
N ILE A 42 -1.41 5.20 2.15
CA ILE A 42 -1.87 4.93 0.78
C ILE A 42 -2.53 6.20 0.24
N PRO A 43 -1.90 6.89 -0.75
CA PRO A 43 -2.44 8.11 -1.30
C PRO A 43 -3.66 7.85 -2.18
N ARG A 44 -4.41 8.92 -2.49
CA ARG A 44 -5.58 8.84 -3.36
C ARG A 44 -5.24 8.30 -4.74
N GLY A 45 -6.12 7.44 -5.26
CA GLY A 45 -6.00 6.86 -6.59
C GLY A 45 -5.11 5.62 -6.64
N VAL A 46 -4.43 5.29 -5.54
CA VAL A 46 -3.68 4.03 -5.42
C VAL A 46 -4.62 2.90 -5.03
N TRP A 47 -4.55 1.82 -5.80
CA TRP A 47 -5.27 0.59 -5.50
C TRP A 47 -4.31 -0.42 -4.91
N LEU A 48 -4.53 -0.77 -3.65
CA LEU A 48 -3.70 -1.74 -2.95
C LEU A 48 -4.37 -3.12 -2.96
N VAL A 49 -3.62 -4.14 -3.32
CA VAL A 49 -4.02 -5.55 -3.29
C VAL A 49 -3.23 -6.26 -2.21
N ILE A 50 -3.96 -6.81 -1.23
CA ILE A 50 -3.38 -7.65 -0.19
C ILE A 50 -3.34 -9.09 -0.69
N ASP A 51 -2.22 -9.47 -1.31
CA ASP A 51 -1.95 -10.79 -1.88
C ASP A 51 -1.00 -11.63 -1.01
N TYR A 52 -0.58 -11.11 0.13
CA TYR A 52 0.33 -11.74 1.08
C TYR A 52 -0.13 -11.46 2.52
N PRO A 53 0.17 -12.34 3.51
CA PRO A 53 -0.14 -12.07 4.91
C PRO A 53 0.35 -10.70 5.38
N LEU A 54 -0.54 -9.96 6.03
CA LEU A 54 -0.22 -8.64 6.54
C LEU A 54 0.63 -8.76 7.83
N PRO A 55 1.72 -8.00 7.95
CA PRO A 55 2.39 -7.79 9.23
C PRO A 55 1.47 -7.01 10.19
N ARG A 56 1.83 -6.97 11.46
CA ARG A 56 1.13 -6.12 12.43
C ARG A 56 1.48 -4.66 12.16
N ILE A 57 0.61 -3.92 11.49
CA ILE A 57 0.83 -2.50 11.18
C ILE A 57 0.53 -1.62 12.39
N ARG A 58 1.30 -0.54 12.57
CA ARG A 58 1.08 0.42 13.67
C ARG A 58 -0.09 1.34 13.38
N SER A 59 -0.17 1.85 12.15
CA SER A 59 -1.28 2.66 11.67
C SER A 59 -1.43 2.52 10.16
N LEU A 60 -2.66 2.65 9.67
CA LEU A 60 -3.00 2.67 8.25
C LEU A 60 -3.81 3.92 7.96
N ARG A 61 -3.27 4.79 7.11
CA ARG A 61 -3.97 5.95 6.57
C ARG A 61 -4.19 5.75 5.08
N ILE A 62 -5.44 5.86 4.66
CA ILE A 62 -5.83 5.74 3.25
C ILE A 62 -6.59 7.02 2.89
N ASP A 63 -6.05 7.79 1.97
CA ASP A 63 -6.71 9.00 1.49
C ASP A 63 -7.55 8.63 0.26
N GLY A 64 -8.83 8.31 0.43
CA GLY A 64 -9.63 7.82 -0.69
C GLY A 64 -11.07 7.45 -0.33
N VAL A 65 -11.72 6.72 -1.23
CA VAL A 65 -12.99 6.03 -0.96
C VAL A 65 -12.64 4.55 -0.84
N LEU A 66 -13.02 3.94 0.28
CA LEU A 66 -12.82 2.52 0.58
C LEU A 66 -13.94 1.67 -0.01
#